data_AF-A0A352S3P0-F1
#
_entry.id   AF-A0A352S3P0-F1
#
_cell.length_a   1.000
_cell.length_b   1.000
_cell.length_c   1.000
_cell.angle_alpha   90.00
_cell.angle_beta   90.00
_cell.angle_gamma   90.00
#
_symmetry.space_group_name_H-M   'P 1'
#
loop_
_entity.id
_entity.type
_entity.pdbx_description
1 polymer ?
#
loop_
_entity_poly.entity_id
_entity_poly.type
_entity_poly.pdbx_seq_one_letter_code
_entity_poly.pdbx_strand_id
1 'polypeptide(L)'
;TKAIRIIVPYPAGGGPDISVRKLAEIMGRHLGVPVIVDNKPGASALLGTQVAAAAAPDGYTVAYITSGLVTVEAMTHKIDLSKALQPVAKVNTSAFVAVVPSNSKYHTLQELIGAAKAHPGSLSYGSAGVGSPAHMA
;
A
#
# COMPACT_ATOMS: atom_id res chain seq x y z
N THR A 1 -20.07 -16.38 15.42
CA THR A 1 -18.73 -15.75 15.30
C THR A 1 -18.77 -14.70 14.20
N LYS A 2 -18.24 -13.49 14.45
CA LYS A 2 -18.20 -12.38 13.47
C LYS A 2 -16.89 -12.44 12.68
N ALA A 3 -16.97 -12.24 11.37
CA ALA A 3 -15.78 -12.21 10.51
C ALA A 3 -14.94 -10.95 10.78
N ILE A 4 -13.62 -11.07 10.61
CA ILE A 4 -12.70 -9.94 10.65
C ILE A 4 -12.57 -9.37 9.24
N ARG A 5 -12.64 -8.06 9.08
CA ARG A 5 -12.40 -7.36 7.83
C ARG A 5 -11.05 -6.66 7.86
N ILE A 6 -10.20 -6.94 6.88
CA ILE A 6 -8.97 -6.20 6.63
C ILE A 6 -9.23 -5.20 5.49
N ILE A 7 -9.20 -3.91 5.81
CA ILE A 7 -9.23 -2.86 4.79
C ILE A 7 -7.85 -2.73 4.18
N VAL A 8 -7.76 -2.91 2.85
CA VAL A 8 -6.53 -2.74 2.08
C VAL A 8 -6.68 -1.51 1.19
N PRO A 9 -5.90 -0.44 1.41
CA PRO A 9 -6.10 0.83 0.72
C PRO A 9 -5.44 0.88 -0.67
N TYR A 10 -5.32 -0.28 -1.33
CA TYR A 10 -4.67 -0.50 -2.62
C TYR A 10 -5.52 -1.38 -3.53
N PRO A 11 -5.37 -1.27 -4.87
CA PRO A 11 -6.07 -2.13 -5.81
C PRO A 11 -5.80 -3.62 -5.57
N ALA A 12 -6.80 -4.45 -5.86
CA ALA A 12 -6.65 -5.90 -5.79
C ALA A 12 -5.61 -6.40 -6.81
N GLY A 13 -4.91 -7.49 -6.49
CA GLY A 13 -3.88 -8.10 -7.35
C GLY A 13 -2.50 -7.45 -7.28
N GLY A 14 -2.34 -6.30 -6.62
CA GLY A 14 -1.03 -5.71 -6.34
C GLY A 14 -0.27 -6.42 -5.21
N GLY A 15 1.04 -6.16 -5.10
CA GLY A 15 1.89 -6.74 -4.04
C GLY A 15 1.34 -6.63 -2.61
N PRO A 16 0.83 -5.46 -2.18
CA PRO A 16 0.13 -5.30 -0.90
C PRO A 16 -1.06 -6.27 -0.71
N ASP A 17 -1.93 -6.38 -1.71
CA ASP A 17 -3.13 -7.22 -1.66
C ASP A 17 -2.76 -8.70 -1.55
N ILE A 18 -1.81 -9.17 -2.35
CA ILE A 18 -1.31 -10.55 -2.31
C ILE A 18 -0.76 -10.89 -0.92
N SER A 19 0.04 -9.98 -0.34
CA SER A 19 0.61 -10.17 0.99
C SER A 19 -0.49 -10.28 2.07
N VAL A 20 -1.50 -9.40 2.00
CA VAL A 20 -2.60 -9.40 2.97
C VAL A 20 -3.51 -10.62 2.82
N ARG A 21 -3.77 -11.09 1.59
CA ARG A 21 -4.54 -12.32 1.38
C ARG A 21 -3.87 -13.52 2.01
N LYS A 22 -2.53 -13.61 1.93
CA LYS A 22 -1.79 -14.68 2.60
C LYS A 22 -1.89 -14.58 4.13
N LEU A 23 -1.79 -13.36 4.67
CA LEU A 23 -1.98 -13.11 6.09
C LEU A 23 -3.40 -13.47 6.55
N ALA A 24 -4.43 -13.07 5.81
CA ALA A 24 -5.83 -13.35 6.12
C ALA A 24 -6.12 -14.85 6.18
N GLU A 25 -5.56 -15.62 5.24
CA GLU A 25 -5.64 -17.09 5.22
C GLU A 25 -5.05 -17.71 6.50
N ILE A 26 -3.87 -17.24 6.93
CA ILE A 26 -3.20 -17.71 8.16
C ILE A 26 -4.02 -17.32 9.39
N MET A 27 -4.43 -16.05 9.50
CA MET A 27 -5.24 -15.54 10.60
C MET A 27 -6.55 -16.32 10.74
N GLY A 28 -7.23 -16.60 9.63
CA GLY A 28 -8.50 -17.33 9.66
C GLY A 28 -8.37 -18.74 10.22
N ARG A 29 -7.26 -19.45 9.91
CA ARG A 29 -6.96 -20.75 10.52
C ARG A 29 -6.71 -20.66 12.02
N HIS A 30 -5.94 -19.67 12.47
CA HIS A 30 -5.60 -19.53 13.88
C HIS A 30 -6.76 -19.04 14.74
N LEU A 31 -7.60 -18.15 14.20
CA LEU A 31 -8.70 -17.52 14.94
C LEU A 31 -10.01 -18.29 14.82
N GLY A 32 -10.11 -19.27 13.91
CA GLY A 32 -11.33 -20.04 13.67
C GLY A 32 -12.50 -19.22 13.12
N VAL A 33 -12.21 -18.05 12.54
CA VAL A 33 -13.21 -17.15 11.94
C VAL A 33 -12.76 -16.68 10.56
N PRO A 34 -13.68 -16.38 9.63
CA PRO A 34 -13.32 -15.82 8.33
C PRO A 34 -12.61 -14.48 8.47
N VAL A 35 -11.58 -14.26 7.65
CA VAL A 35 -10.87 -12.99 7.52
C VAL A 35 -11.02 -12.50 6.07
N ILE A 36 -11.75 -11.40 5.90
CA ILE A 36 -12.18 -10.87 4.60
C ILE A 36 -11.28 -9.70 4.22
N VAL A 37 -10.70 -9.76 3.02
CA VAL A 37 -9.90 -8.66 2.45
C VAL A 37 -10.83 -7.75 1.63
N ASP A 38 -10.91 -6.47 2.01
CA ASP A 38 -11.73 -5.44 1.36
C ASP A 38 -10.84 -4.32 0.81
N ASN A 39 -10.65 -4.31 -0.51
CA ASN A 39 -9.82 -3.32 -1.20
C ASN A 39 -10.57 -1.99 -1.33
N LYS A 40 -10.02 -0.92 -0.75
CA LYS A 40 -10.52 0.47 -0.81
C LYS A 40 -9.45 1.43 -1.35
N PRO A 41 -9.07 1.33 -2.65
CA PRO A 41 -8.06 2.19 -3.23
C PRO A 41 -8.53 3.65 -3.35
N GLY A 42 -7.57 4.58 -3.41
CA GLY A 42 -7.84 5.99 -3.69
C GLY A 42 -7.06 6.94 -2.79
N ALA A 43 -6.82 8.15 -3.29
CA ALA A 43 -6.14 9.23 -2.56
C ALA A 43 -4.83 8.78 -1.87
N SER A 44 -4.00 8.00 -2.57
CA SER A 44 -2.73 7.49 -2.04
C SER A 44 -2.89 6.76 -0.70
N ALA A 45 -3.90 5.88 -0.64
CA ALA A 45 -4.30 5.09 0.52
C ALA A 45 -5.12 5.82 1.61
N LEU A 46 -5.27 7.15 1.55
CA LEU A 46 -6.02 7.91 2.57
C LEU A 46 -7.48 7.48 2.69
N LEU A 47 -8.15 7.21 1.56
CA LEU A 47 -9.57 6.86 1.54
C LEU A 47 -9.85 5.57 2.31
N GLY A 48 -9.08 4.51 2.04
CA GLY A 48 -9.22 3.25 2.77
C GLY A 48 -8.87 3.39 4.26
N THR A 49 -7.86 4.19 4.60
CA THR A 49 -7.53 4.47 6.00
C THR A 49 -8.66 5.18 6.72
N GLN A 50 -9.28 6.19 6.11
CA GLN A 50 -10.42 6.89 6.71
C GLN A 50 -11.61 5.95 6.97
N VAL A 51 -11.89 5.03 6.03
CA VAL A 51 -12.90 3.99 6.23
C VAL A 51 -12.59 3.10 7.42
N ALA A 52 -11.32 2.74 7.62
CA ALA A 52 -10.92 1.93 8.77
C ALA A 52 -10.95 2.72 10.09
N ALA A 53 -10.51 3.97 10.09
CA ALA A 53 -10.52 4.85 11.27
C ALA A 53 -11.95 5.20 11.75
N ALA A 54 -12.92 5.24 10.83
CA ALA A 54 -14.32 5.45 11.15
C ALA A 54 -15.06 4.17 11.61
N ALA A 55 -14.41 3.01 11.55
CA ALA A 55 -15.03 1.76 11.98
C ALA A 55 -15.17 1.69 13.52
N ALA A 56 -16.10 0.86 14.00
CA ALA A 56 -16.20 0.58 15.41
C ALA A 56 -14.87 0.00 15.94
N PRO A 57 -14.33 0.50 17.07
CA PRO A 57 -13.07 0.00 17.65
C PRO A 57 -13.29 -1.33 18.41
N ASP A 58 -13.93 -2.31 17.75
CA ASP A 58 -14.36 -3.59 18.31
C ASP A 58 -13.44 -4.76 17.91
N GLY A 59 -12.36 -4.48 17.18
CA GLY A 59 -11.38 -5.47 16.72
C GLY A 59 -11.78 -6.26 15.47
N TYR A 60 -12.97 -6.05 14.91
CA TYR A 60 -13.43 -6.74 13.70
C TYR A 60 -13.13 -6.00 12.41
N THR A 61 -12.61 -4.78 12.48
CA THR A 61 -12.04 -4.06 11.34
C THR A 61 -10.59 -3.70 11.65
N VAL A 62 -9.68 -4.13 10.78
CA VAL A 62 -8.26 -3.78 10.85
C VAL A 62 -7.82 -3.16 9.54
N ALA A 63 -6.91 -2.19 9.62
CA ALA A 63 -6.36 -1.53 8.45
C ALA A 63 -5.00 -2.14 8.09
N TYR A 64 -4.79 -2.44 6.81
CA TYR A 64 -3.45 -2.67 6.29
C TYR A 64 -2.81 -1.33 5.91
N ILE A 65 -1.73 -0.98 6.60
CA ILE A 65 -1.04 0.30 6.44
C ILE A 65 0.36 0.06 5.86
N THR A 66 0.80 0.97 5.00
CA THR A 66 2.15 0.97 4.41
C THR A 66 2.82 2.32 4.67
N SER A 67 4.14 2.40 4.48
CA SER A 67 4.91 3.65 4.62
C SER A 67 4.36 4.83 3.81
N GLY A 68 3.70 4.58 2.68
CA GLY A 68 3.08 5.62 1.86
C GLY A 68 2.06 6.48 2.59
N LEU A 69 1.38 5.92 3.58
CA LEU A 69 0.40 6.65 4.35
C LEU A 69 1.05 7.65 5.32
N VAL A 70 2.25 7.33 5.83
CA VAL A 70 3.06 8.27 6.63
C VAL A 70 3.50 9.44 5.76
N THR A 71 3.88 9.18 4.50
CA THR A 71 4.15 10.24 3.53
C THR A 71 2.92 11.11 3.27
N VAL A 72 1.75 10.50 3.08
CA VAL A 72 0.50 11.24 2.83
C VAL A 72 0.06 12.06 4.04
N GLU A 73 0.22 11.54 5.26
CA GLU A 73 0.03 12.29 6.50
C GLU A 73 0.93 13.54 6.54
N ALA A 74 2.23 13.35 6.29
CA ALA A 74 3.20 14.44 6.30
C ALA A 74 2.95 15.48 5.19
N MET A 75 2.50 15.05 4.01
CA MET A 75 2.25 15.95 2.88
C MET A 75 0.92 16.70 2.97
N THR A 76 -0.11 16.07 3.53
CA THR A 76 -1.50 16.59 3.44
C THR A 76 -2.08 17.06 4.76
N HIS A 77 -1.56 16.57 5.89
CA HIS A 77 -2.09 16.82 7.23
C HIS A 77 -3.60 16.49 7.39
N LYS A 78 -4.17 15.66 6.50
CA LYS A 78 -5.60 15.31 6.50
C LYS A 78 -5.96 14.23 7.51
N ILE A 79 -4.97 13.57 8.11
CA ILE A 79 -5.13 12.54 9.13
C ILE A 79 -3.93 12.59 10.06
N ASP A 80 -4.16 12.29 11.34
CA ASP A 80 -3.12 11.99 12.33
C ASP A 80 -3.20 10.49 12.59
N LEU A 81 -2.26 9.71 12.04
CA LEU A 81 -2.30 8.25 12.11
C LEU A 81 -2.16 7.74 13.54
N SER A 82 -1.43 8.47 14.38
CA SER A 82 -1.21 8.11 15.79
C SER A 82 -2.48 8.25 16.64
N LYS A 83 -3.38 9.15 16.24
CA LYS A 83 -4.70 9.33 16.86
C LYS A 83 -5.80 8.53 16.19
N ALA A 84 -5.69 8.27 14.90
CA ALA A 84 -6.73 7.61 14.11
C ALA A 84 -6.70 6.08 14.22
N LEU A 85 -5.55 5.48 14.47
CA LEU A 85 -5.37 4.02 14.46
C LEU A 85 -4.45 3.57 15.60
N GLN A 86 -4.77 2.40 16.15
CA GLN A 86 -3.89 1.70 17.09
C GLN A 86 -2.95 0.74 16.32
N PRO A 87 -1.62 0.88 16.43
CA PRO A 87 -0.68 -0.06 15.84
C PRO A 87 -0.84 -1.46 16.44
N VAL A 88 -0.86 -2.48 15.58
CA VAL A 88 -0.97 -3.91 15.98
C VAL A 88 0.37 -4.62 15.77
N ALA A 89 0.83 -4.73 14.52
CA ALA A 89 2.08 -5.40 14.18
C ALA A 89 2.59 -4.98 12.81
N LYS A 90 3.92 -5.02 12.62
CA LYS A 90 4.55 -4.97 11.29
C LYS A 90 4.54 -6.39 10.71
N VAL A 91 3.85 -6.59 9.58
CA VAL A 91 3.64 -7.93 9.00
C VAL A 91 4.56 -8.26 7.83
N ASN A 92 5.12 -7.26 7.15
CA ASN A 92 6.09 -7.46 6.09
C ASN A 92 7.00 -6.23 5.88
N THR A 93 8.05 -6.44 5.09
CA THR A 93 8.90 -5.40 4.50
C THR A 93 9.17 -5.81 3.06
N SER A 94 9.19 -4.84 2.13
CA SER A 94 9.42 -5.11 0.72
C SER A 94 10.33 -4.04 0.12
N ALA A 95 11.26 -4.46 -0.74
CA ALA A 95 12.08 -3.54 -1.51
C ALA A 95 11.31 -3.02 -2.72
N PHE A 96 11.57 -1.77 -3.11
CA PHE A 96 11.13 -1.24 -4.39
C PHE A 96 12.12 -1.65 -5.48
N VAL A 97 11.60 -1.94 -6.66
CA VAL A 97 12.40 -2.31 -7.83
C VAL A 97 11.96 -1.44 -9.01
N ALA A 98 12.93 -0.90 -9.74
CA ALA A 98 12.69 -0.27 -11.02
C ALA A 98 12.49 -1.36 -12.07
N VAL A 99 11.38 -1.31 -12.79
CA VAL A 99 11.01 -2.32 -13.79
C VAL A 99 10.69 -1.61 -15.09
N VAL A 100 11.14 -2.19 -16.20
CA VAL A 100 10.87 -1.71 -17.56
C VAL A 100 10.15 -2.81 -18.35
N PRO A 101 9.45 -2.47 -19.45
CA PRO A 101 8.92 -3.48 -20.37
C PRO A 101 10.02 -4.44 -20.85
N SER A 102 9.67 -5.70 -21.13
CA SER A 102 10.64 -6.71 -21.57
C SER A 102 11.35 -6.37 -22.89
N ASN A 103 10.73 -5.53 -23.72
CA ASN A 103 11.28 -5.00 -24.96
C ASN A 103 11.97 -3.62 -24.79
N SER A 104 12.23 -3.19 -23.56
CA SER A 104 12.94 -1.95 -23.27
C SER A 104 14.38 -1.98 -23.80
N LYS A 105 14.85 -0.84 -24.31
CA LYS A 105 16.25 -0.62 -24.68
C LYS A 105 17.17 -0.33 -23.48
N TYR A 106 16.60 -0.24 -22.28
CA TYR A 106 17.32 -0.03 -21.03
C TYR A 106 17.41 -1.36 -20.29
N HIS A 107 18.60 -1.94 -20.26
CA HIS A 107 18.92 -3.22 -19.63
C HIS A 107 19.61 -3.04 -18.26
N THR A 108 20.08 -1.83 -17.96
CA THR A 108 20.66 -1.48 -16.67
C THR A 108 20.04 -0.21 -16.10
N LEU A 109 20.11 -0.06 -14.78
CA LEU A 109 19.66 1.17 -14.11
C LEU A 109 20.47 2.39 -14.60
N GLN A 110 21.77 2.19 -14.89
CA GLN A 110 22.66 3.22 -15.40
C GLN A 110 22.20 3.77 -16.75
N GLU A 111 21.75 2.90 -17.66
CA GLU A 111 21.21 3.31 -18.96
C GLU A 111 19.91 4.11 -18.81
N LEU A 112 19.01 3.69 -17.91
CA LEU A 112 17.78 4.41 -17.63
C LEU A 112 18.07 5.82 -17.06
N ILE A 113 18.99 5.91 -16.09
CA ILE A 113 19.42 7.19 -15.50
C ILE A 113 20.11 8.07 -16.55
N GLY A 114 20.97 7.48 -17.38
CA GLY A 114 21.65 8.19 -18.47
C GLY A 114 20.66 8.81 -19.44
N ALA A 115 19.64 8.05 -19.85
CA ALA A 115 18.59 8.56 -20.73
C ALA A 115 17.76 9.68 -20.09
N ALA A 116 17.37 9.52 -18.81
CA ALA A 116 16.62 10.53 -18.07
C ALA A 116 17.37 11.86 -17.97
N LYS A 117 18.69 11.81 -17.76
CA LYS A 117 19.55 12.99 -17.66
C LYS A 117 19.80 13.65 -19.01
N ALA A 118 20.03 12.85 -20.06
CA ALA A 118 20.29 13.36 -21.39
C ALA A 118 19.05 14.01 -22.02
N HIS A 119 17.86 13.52 -21.68
CA HIS A 119 16.59 14.01 -22.23
C HIS A 119 15.56 14.22 -21.10
N PRO A 120 15.68 15.31 -20.31
CA PRO A 120 14.73 15.58 -19.23
C PRO A 120 13.28 15.60 -19.73
N GLY A 121 12.39 14.89 -19.02
CA GLY A 121 10.96 14.80 -19.37
C GLY A 121 10.61 13.77 -20.45
N SER A 122 11.58 13.09 -21.06
CA SER A 122 11.31 12.09 -22.11
C SER A 122 10.85 10.73 -21.58
N LEU A 123 10.94 10.51 -20.25
CA LEU A 123 10.57 9.26 -19.60
C LEU A 123 9.37 9.48 -18.69
N SER A 124 8.43 8.54 -18.74
CA SER A 124 7.34 8.40 -17.78
C SER A 124 7.60 7.20 -16.88
N TYR A 125 7.11 7.25 -15.64
CA TYR A 125 7.11 6.10 -14.73
C TYR A 125 5.72 5.92 -14.11
N GLY A 126 5.37 4.68 -13.77
CA GLY A 126 4.12 4.35 -13.09
C GLY A 126 4.29 4.37 -11.57
N SER A 127 3.30 4.89 -10.85
CA SER A 127 3.19 4.81 -9.38
C SER A 127 1.74 4.59 -8.95
N ALA A 128 1.51 4.40 -7.65
CA ALA A 128 0.14 4.33 -7.10
C ALA A 128 -0.48 5.71 -6.83
N GLY A 129 0.14 6.80 -7.28
CA GLY A 129 -0.29 8.18 -7.08
C GLY A 129 0.68 9.02 -6.24
N VAL A 130 0.40 10.32 -6.16
CA VAL A 130 1.24 11.32 -5.46
C VAL A 130 1.39 10.96 -3.99
N GLY A 131 2.63 10.84 -3.52
CA GLY A 131 2.94 10.47 -2.13
C GLY A 131 2.90 8.97 -1.84
N SER A 132 2.59 8.12 -2.83
CA SER A 132 2.77 6.67 -2.68
C SER A 132 4.25 6.31 -2.58
N PRO A 133 4.62 5.16 -1.99
CA PRO A 133 6.03 4.78 -1.87
C PRO A 133 6.76 4.70 -3.21
N ALA A 134 6.08 4.22 -4.26
CA ALA A 134 6.62 4.18 -5.62
C ALA A 134 6.77 5.56 -6.28
N HIS A 135 6.04 6.58 -5.81
CA HIS A 135 6.20 7.97 -6.25
C HIS A 135 7.36 8.68 -5.54
N MET A 136 7.69 8.25 -4.32
CA MET A 136 8.76 8.83 -3.52
C MET A 136 10.13 8.15 -3.71
N ALA A 137 10.14 6.96 -4.29
CA ALA A 137 11.33 6.13 -4.49
C ALA A 137 12.27 6.68 -5.58
#